data_AF-A0A1G0M1L8-F1
#
_entry.id   AF-A0A1G0M1L8-F1
#
_cell.length_a   1.000
_cell.length_b   1.000
_cell.length_c   1.000
_cell.angle_alpha   90.00
_cell.angle_beta   90.00
_cell.angle_gamma   90.00
#
_symmetry.space_group_name_H-M   'P 1'
#
loop_
_entity.id
_entity.type
_entity.pdbx_description
1 polymer ?
#
loop_
_entity_poly.entity_id
_entity_poly.type
_entity_poly.pdbx_seq_one_letter_code
_entity_poly.pdbx_strand_id
1 'polypeptide(L)'
;MKSTLPIVSIILLALLAAGCSEKDAEKQGASVGDRSLQPVNNLTGETLFNERCRECHMVHGKGGAAGPELSQIGSRRSRTYLEQVIREPAKVHPGSAMPLYDTFSVNQVSSLVDYLSTLK
;
A
#
# COMPACT_ATOMS: atom_id res chain seq x y z
N MET A 1 10.37 55.08 -45.51
CA MET A 1 9.82 53.88 -46.18
C MET A 1 10.61 52.69 -45.65
N LYS A 2 10.28 52.23 -44.44
CA LYS A 2 9.68 50.90 -44.14
C LYS A 2 10.48 49.73 -44.70
N SER A 3 11.55 49.34 -44.00
CA SER A 3 12.27 48.08 -44.21
C SER A 3 11.40 46.91 -43.77
N THR A 4 10.82 46.19 -44.72
CA THR A 4 10.18 44.90 -44.49
C THR A 4 11.25 43.82 -44.42
N LEU A 5 11.61 43.42 -43.21
CA LEU A 5 12.33 42.16 -42.97
C LEU A 5 11.43 41.00 -43.43
N PRO A 6 11.90 40.07 -44.29
CA PRO A 6 11.10 38.95 -44.72
C PRO A 6 10.94 37.93 -43.59
N ILE A 7 9.71 37.84 -43.10
CA ILE A 7 9.14 36.85 -42.17
C ILE A 7 9.26 35.39 -42.71
N VAL A 8 9.86 35.21 -43.88
CA VAL A 8 9.94 33.95 -44.64
C VAL A 8 11.07 33.02 -44.16
N SER A 9 11.93 33.44 -43.22
CA SER A 9 12.97 32.55 -42.67
C SER A 9 12.51 31.67 -41.50
N ILE A 10 11.25 31.78 -41.06
CA ILE A 10 10.72 31.07 -39.89
C ILE A 10 10.22 29.65 -40.23
N ILE A 11 10.15 29.27 -41.52
CA ILE A 11 9.48 28.03 -41.95
C ILE A 11 10.36 27.21 -42.92
N LEU A 12 11.56 26.77 -42.53
CA LEU A 12 12.24 25.66 -43.26
C LEU A 12 13.39 24.92 -42.55
N LEU A 13 13.41 24.80 -41.22
CA LEU A 13 14.25 23.79 -40.57
C LEU A 13 13.42 22.93 -39.60
N ALA A 14 12.35 22.34 -40.17
CA ALA A 14 11.90 21.03 -39.72
C ALA A 14 12.93 19.98 -40.17
N LEU A 15 13.06 18.90 -39.39
CA LEU A 15 13.71 17.61 -39.72
C LEU A 15 15.16 17.42 -39.23
N LEU A 16 15.34 17.20 -37.93
CA LEU A 16 16.13 16.03 -37.51
C LEU A 16 15.47 15.37 -36.29
N ALA A 17 15.06 14.13 -36.54
CA ALA A 17 14.28 13.26 -35.70
C ALA A 17 15.00 12.79 -34.43
N ALA A 18 14.18 12.40 -33.44
CA ALA A 18 14.29 11.24 -32.54
C ALA A 18 14.08 11.64 -31.07
N GLY A 19 12.90 11.30 -30.54
CA GLY A 19 12.62 11.35 -29.11
C GLY A 19 11.26 10.72 -28.84
N CYS A 20 11.29 9.51 -28.29
CA CYS A 20 10.13 8.67 -28.02
C CYS A 20 9.14 9.32 -27.05
N SER A 21 7.87 8.96 -27.21
CA SER A 21 6.81 9.27 -26.26
C SER A 21 7.01 8.44 -24.99
N GLU A 22 7.39 9.09 -23.89
CA GLU A 22 7.45 8.53 -22.54
C GLU A 22 6.33 9.18 -21.73
N LYS A 23 5.12 8.60 -21.82
CA LYS A 23 4.09 8.83 -20.82
C LYS A 23 4.43 7.97 -19.61
N ASP A 24 5.41 8.42 -18.84
CA ASP A 24 5.65 7.89 -17.51
C ASP A 24 5.17 8.91 -16.49
N ALA A 25 4.01 8.57 -15.91
CA ALA A 25 3.46 9.23 -14.75
C ALA A 25 4.38 8.99 -13.55
N GLU A 26 5.35 9.88 -13.37
CA GLU A 26 6.13 10.06 -12.16
C GLU A 26 5.19 10.48 -11.01
N LYS A 27 4.60 9.50 -10.33
CA LYS A 27 4.02 9.69 -9.00
C LYS A 27 4.72 8.74 -8.04
N GLN A 28 5.94 9.09 -7.65
CA GLN A 28 6.62 8.55 -6.47
C GLN A 28 7.75 9.50 -6.02
N GLY A 29 7.36 10.71 -5.65
CA GLY A 29 8.15 11.52 -4.74
C GLY A 29 7.91 11.05 -3.30
N ALA A 30 8.85 10.31 -2.71
CA ALA A 30 9.09 10.26 -1.26
C ALA A 30 10.44 9.56 -0.94
N SER A 31 11.52 10.35 -1.07
CA SER A 31 12.75 10.35 -0.25
C SER A 31 13.27 9.04 0.36
N VAL A 32 14.32 8.50 -0.26
CA VAL A 32 15.44 7.90 0.47
C VAL A 32 16.22 9.03 1.13
N GLY A 33 16.16 9.15 2.45
CA GLY A 33 17.01 10.07 3.22
C GLY A 33 16.30 10.82 4.34
N ASP A 34 15.97 10.13 5.43
CA ASP A 34 16.24 10.60 6.80
C ASP A 34 15.91 9.45 7.78
N ARG A 35 16.93 8.94 8.48
CA ARG A 35 16.78 8.01 9.61
C ARG A 35 16.57 8.83 10.88
N SER A 36 15.62 9.76 10.87
CA SER A 36 15.27 10.59 12.01
C SER A 36 13.84 11.06 11.85
N LEU A 37 13.05 10.92 12.92
CA LEU A 37 11.66 11.40 13.06
C LEU A 37 10.55 10.60 12.33
N GLN A 38 10.51 9.27 12.48
CA GLN A 38 9.21 8.59 12.41
C GLN A 38 8.45 8.85 13.73
N PRO A 39 7.21 9.36 13.70
CA PRO A 39 6.44 9.57 14.91
C PRO A 39 6.19 8.22 15.59
N VAL A 40 6.30 8.26 16.92
CA VAL A 40 6.12 7.18 17.89
C VAL A 40 4.81 6.39 17.68
N ASN A 41 4.80 5.39 16.78
CA ASN A 41 3.90 4.20 16.74
C ASN A 41 3.87 3.42 15.41
N ASN A 42 4.90 3.50 14.55
CA ASN A 42 4.97 2.65 13.35
C ASN A 42 5.46 1.23 13.69
N LEU A 43 4.63 0.45 14.38
CA LEU A 43 4.88 -1.00 14.52
C LEU A 43 4.85 -1.66 13.14
N THR A 44 5.72 -2.63 12.93
CA THR A 44 5.64 -3.49 11.74
C THR A 44 4.34 -4.30 11.77
N GLY A 45 3.88 -4.76 10.61
CA GLY A 45 2.68 -5.60 10.52
C GLY A 45 2.80 -6.88 11.35
N GLU A 46 3.99 -7.49 11.37
CA GLU A 46 4.27 -8.68 12.17
C GLU A 46 4.22 -8.40 13.68
N THR A 47 4.83 -7.30 14.14
CA THR A 47 4.76 -6.93 15.56
C THR A 47 3.33 -6.64 15.98
N LEU A 48 2.58 -5.91 15.16
CA LEU A 48 1.17 -5.61 15.44
C LEU A 48 0.31 -6.89 15.46
N PHE A 49 0.56 -7.83 14.54
CA PHE A 49 -0.08 -9.14 14.55
C PHE A 49 0.19 -9.90 15.86
N ASN A 50 1.45 -9.94 16.28
CA ASN A 50 1.85 -10.63 17.51
C ASN A 50 1.21 -10.04 18.76
N GLU A 51 1.05 -8.72 18.83
CA GLU A 51 0.43 -8.05 19.97
C GLU A 51 -1.10 -8.14 20.00
N ARG A 52 -1.76 -8.12 18.83
CA ARG A 52 -3.20 -7.84 18.74
C ARG A 52 -4.03 -8.96 18.13
N CYS A 53 -3.41 -9.92 17.45
CA CYS A 53 -4.10 -10.94 16.67
C CYS A 53 -3.71 -12.37 17.06
N ARG A 54 -2.44 -12.58 17.45
CA ARG A 54 -1.86 -13.91 17.73
C ARG A 54 -2.55 -14.67 18.87
N GLU A 55 -3.17 -13.98 19.82
CA GLU A 55 -3.91 -14.64 20.91
C GLU A 55 -5.07 -15.48 20.38
N CYS A 56 -5.69 -15.08 19.26
CA CYS A 56 -6.80 -15.80 18.67
C CYS A 56 -6.39 -16.58 17.41
N HIS A 57 -5.46 -16.03 16.62
CA HIS A 57 -5.07 -16.57 15.32
C HIS A 57 -3.71 -17.24 15.35
N MET A 58 -3.62 -18.33 14.62
CA MET A 58 -2.39 -19.08 14.41
C MET A 58 -1.71 -18.69 13.10
N VAL A 59 -0.38 -18.65 13.12
CA VAL A 59 0.50 -18.64 11.94
C VAL A 59 1.59 -19.68 12.14
N HIS A 60 1.74 -20.58 11.18
CA HIS A 60 2.71 -21.69 11.14
C HIS A 60 2.75 -22.50 12.43
N GLY A 61 1.57 -22.87 12.95
CA GLY A 61 1.46 -23.67 14.17
C GLY A 61 1.62 -22.89 15.48
N LYS A 62 1.78 -21.56 15.43
CA LYS A 62 2.01 -20.71 16.61
C LYS A 62 0.89 -19.67 16.78
N GLY A 63 0.35 -19.57 17.99
CA GLY A 63 -0.74 -18.64 18.33
C GLY A 63 -1.95 -19.37 18.89
N GLY A 64 -3.08 -18.68 18.98
CA GLY A 64 -4.35 -19.26 19.42
C GLY A 64 -5.10 -20.01 18.33
N ALA A 65 -6.18 -20.69 18.74
CA ALA A 65 -7.05 -21.46 17.87
C ALA A 65 -8.53 -21.00 17.93
N ALA A 66 -8.78 -19.84 18.55
CA ALA A 66 -10.13 -19.26 18.63
C ALA A 66 -10.60 -18.71 17.26
N GLY A 67 -9.66 -18.18 16.48
CA GLY A 67 -9.85 -17.78 15.10
C GLY A 67 -9.23 -18.80 14.12
N PRO A 68 -9.52 -18.67 12.81
CA PRO A 68 -8.90 -19.50 11.78
C PRO A 68 -7.38 -19.33 11.70
N GLU A 69 -6.72 -20.38 11.23
CA GLU A 69 -5.30 -20.40 10.89
C GLU A 69 -5.02 -19.50 9.66
N LEU A 70 -3.96 -18.69 9.72
CA LEU A 70 -3.67 -17.64 8.75
C LEU A 70 -2.36 -17.83 7.95
N SER A 71 -1.64 -18.96 8.09
CA SER A 71 -0.36 -19.23 7.41
C SER A 71 -0.36 -18.99 5.91
N GLN A 72 -1.51 -19.18 5.25
CA GLN A 72 -1.65 -19.07 3.80
C GLN A 72 -2.70 -18.04 3.39
N ILE A 73 -3.03 -17.10 4.28
CA ILE A 73 -4.15 -16.18 4.04
C ILE A 73 -3.88 -15.25 2.83
N GLY A 74 -2.61 -14.86 2.62
CA GLY A 74 -2.17 -14.05 1.48
C GLY A 74 -2.26 -14.79 0.14
N SER A 75 -2.28 -16.12 0.13
CA SER A 75 -2.58 -16.93 -1.06
C SER A 75 -4.09 -17.03 -1.33
N ARG A 76 -4.94 -16.82 -0.32
CA ARG A 76 -6.38 -17.11 -0.38
C ARG A 76 -7.26 -15.88 -0.49
N ARG A 77 -6.77 -14.71 -0.06
CA ARG A 77 -7.56 -13.48 0.08
C ARG A 77 -6.84 -12.27 -0.51
N SER A 78 -7.63 -11.33 -1.02
CA SER A 78 -7.11 -10.07 -1.55
C SER A 78 -6.78 -9.09 -0.42
N ARG A 79 -5.90 -8.12 -0.73
CA ARG A 79 -5.55 -7.01 0.18
C ARG A 79 -6.79 -6.27 0.70
N THR A 80 -7.74 -5.98 -0.19
CA THR A 80 -9.01 -5.33 0.14
C THR A 80 -9.87 -6.15 1.10
N TYR A 81 -9.94 -7.48 0.90
CA TYR A 81 -10.66 -8.36 1.82
C TYR A 81 -10.03 -8.34 3.22
N LEU A 82 -8.71 -8.41 3.30
CA LEU A 82 -7.98 -8.37 4.57
C LEU A 82 -8.22 -7.06 5.31
N GLU A 83 -8.13 -5.93 4.61
CA GLU A 83 -8.44 -4.62 5.20
C GLU A 83 -9.86 -4.55 5.72
N GLN A 84 -10.84 -5.02 4.94
CA GLN A 84 -12.25 -4.96 5.35
C GLN A 84 -12.54 -5.84 6.57
N VAL A 85 -11.96 -7.05 6.65
CA VAL A 85 -12.11 -7.92 7.83
C VAL A 85 -11.50 -7.29 9.08
N ILE A 86 -10.34 -6.64 8.97
CA ILE A 86 -9.69 -5.99 10.11
C ILE A 86 -10.53 -4.80 10.61
N ARG A 87 -11.05 -3.98 9.70
CA ARG A 87 -11.82 -2.78 10.06
C ARG A 87 -13.25 -3.10 10.50
N GLU A 88 -13.89 -4.07 9.86
CA GLU A 88 -15.33 -4.31 9.98
C GLU A 88 -15.65 -5.82 10.01
N PRO A 89 -15.11 -6.58 10.99
CA PRO A 89 -15.21 -8.03 11.00
C PRO A 89 -16.65 -8.53 11.00
N ALA A 90 -17.55 -7.87 11.74
CA ALA A 90 -18.97 -8.22 11.80
C ALA A 90 -19.73 -7.96 10.48
N LYS A 91 -19.22 -7.06 9.61
CA LYS A 91 -19.80 -6.85 8.27
C LYS A 91 -19.41 -7.96 7.30
N VAL A 92 -18.18 -8.44 7.40
CA VAL A 92 -17.70 -9.55 6.55
C VAL A 92 -18.24 -10.89 7.05
N HIS A 93 -18.28 -11.07 8.37
CA HIS A 93 -18.73 -12.28 9.04
C HIS A 93 -19.73 -11.92 10.15
N PRO A 94 -21.05 -11.93 9.87
CA PRO A 94 -22.06 -11.65 10.87
C PRO A 94 -21.94 -12.56 12.11
N GLY A 95 -21.94 -11.97 13.30
CA GLY A 95 -21.75 -12.71 14.56
C GLY A 95 -20.28 -13.04 14.89
N SER A 96 -19.31 -12.45 14.17
CA SER A 96 -17.90 -12.63 14.47
C SER A 96 -17.54 -12.24 15.91
N ALA A 97 -16.76 -13.10 16.57
CA ALA A 97 -16.13 -12.79 17.86
C ALA A 97 -14.84 -11.97 17.72
N MET A 98 -14.36 -11.73 16.50
CA MET A 98 -13.20 -10.87 16.25
C MET A 98 -13.52 -9.43 16.66
N PRO A 99 -12.70 -8.80 17.53
CA PRO A 99 -12.95 -7.43 17.99
C PRO A 99 -12.95 -6.41 16.84
N LEU A 100 -13.65 -5.30 17.06
CA LEU A 100 -13.58 -4.14 16.19
C LEU A 100 -12.24 -3.41 16.42
N TYR A 101 -11.48 -3.13 15.35
CA TYR A 101 -10.21 -2.39 15.41
C TYR A 101 -10.34 -0.98 14.79
N ASP A 102 -11.31 -0.21 15.28
CA ASP A 102 -11.56 1.17 14.83
C ASP A 102 -10.49 2.19 15.27
N THR A 103 -9.71 1.84 16.30
CA THR A 103 -8.60 2.65 16.82
C THR A 103 -7.30 2.49 16.01
N PHE A 104 -7.21 1.52 15.11
CA PHE A 104 -6.01 1.37 14.27
C PHE A 104 -5.95 2.49 13.24
N SER A 105 -4.80 3.17 13.21
CA SER A 105 -4.50 4.13 12.15
C SER A 105 -4.46 3.46 10.78
N VAL A 106 -4.59 4.26 9.72
CA VAL A 106 -4.49 3.76 8.33
C VAL A 106 -3.16 3.04 8.09
N ASN A 107 -2.05 3.56 8.63
CA ASN A 107 -0.73 2.95 8.51
C ASN A 107 -0.65 1.60 9.23
N GLN A 108 -1.21 1.48 10.43
CA GLN A 108 -1.23 0.21 11.18
C GLN A 108 -2.03 -0.86 10.44
N VAL A 109 -3.21 -0.50 9.91
CA VAL A 109 -4.00 -1.44 9.09
C VAL A 109 -3.23 -1.84 7.83
N SER A 110 -2.63 -0.87 7.12
CA SER A 110 -1.82 -1.16 5.93
C SER A 110 -0.67 -2.11 6.26
N SER A 111 0.12 -1.83 7.29
CA SER A 111 1.23 -2.67 7.72
C SER A 111 0.79 -4.09 8.06
N LEU A 112 -0.32 -4.24 8.80
CA LEU A 112 -0.87 -5.56 9.14
C LEU A 112 -1.31 -6.33 7.89
N VAL A 113 -2.00 -5.64 6.97
CA VAL A 113 -2.44 -6.23 5.70
C VAL A 113 -1.25 -6.63 4.84
N ASP A 114 -0.18 -5.83 4.81
CA ASP A 114 1.04 -6.15 4.07
C ASP A 114 1.71 -7.40 4.64
N TYR A 115 1.82 -7.52 5.97
CA TYR A 115 2.29 -8.73 6.62
C TYR A 115 1.42 -9.95 6.28
N LEU A 116 0.09 -9.86 6.43
CA LEU A 116 -0.80 -10.97 6.12
C LEU A 116 -0.74 -11.39 4.64
N SER A 117 -0.43 -10.45 3.73
CA SER A 117 -0.28 -10.71 2.30
C SER A 117 1.00 -11.49 1.96
N THR A 118 2.01 -11.52 2.83
CA THR A 118 3.22 -12.33 2.63
C THR A 118 3.04 -13.79 3.07
N LEU A 119 1.99 -14.10 3.86
CA LEU A 119 1.67 -15.44 4.35
C LEU A 119 1.05 -16.29 3.22
N LYS A 120 1.87 -17.13 2.57
CA LYS A 120 1.49 -17.85 1.34
C LYS A 120 1.63 -19.35 1.42
#